data_AF-A0AAJ1ET93-F1
#
_entry.id   AF-A0AAJ1ET93-F1
#
_cell.length_a   1.000
_cell.length_b   1.000
_cell.length_c   1.000
_cell.angle_alpha   90.00
_cell.angle_beta   90.00
_cell.angle_gamma   90.00
#
_symmetry.space_group_name_H-M   'P 1'
#
loop_
_entity.id
_entity.type
_entity.pdbx_description
1 polymer ?
#
loop_
_entity_poly.entity_id
_entity_poly.type
_entity_poly.pdbx_seq_one_letter_code
_entity_poly.pdbx_strand_id
1 'polypeptide(L)'
;PQPFCLFMSANKKEKNYARFGAEFPIRFDLLDTMGGGNLSLQVHPTTEYIKSHFGMPYTQDESYYILDCDGGGVYLGLKENINSDEFINDLERANEGNQSFDADKYINFFLAYKHDHFLIPAGTIHCSSANCVVLEVSATPYIFTFK
;
A
#
# COMPACT_ATOMS: atom_id res chain seq x y z
N PRO A 1 8.87 -23.79 -0.72
CA PRO A 1 8.00 -22.94 -1.57
C PRO A 1 6.59 -22.84 -0.97
N GLN A 2 5.99 -21.65 -0.96
CA GLN A 2 4.60 -21.51 -0.54
C GLN A 2 3.67 -22.32 -1.46
N PRO A 3 2.54 -22.87 -0.95
CA PRO A 3 1.64 -23.73 -1.73
C PRO A 3 1.19 -23.13 -3.07
N PHE A 4 0.95 -21.81 -3.10
CA PHE A 4 0.52 -21.10 -4.31
C PHE A 4 1.62 -20.97 -5.36
N CYS A 5 2.89 -20.80 -4.95
CA CYS A 5 4.00 -20.76 -5.90
C CYS A 5 4.22 -22.13 -6.57
N LEU A 6 3.99 -23.21 -5.82
CA LEU A 6 4.03 -24.57 -6.36
C LEU A 6 2.89 -24.79 -7.37
N PHE A 7 1.68 -24.31 -7.06
CA PHE A 7 0.54 -24.34 -7.98
C PHE A 7 0.81 -23.59 -9.29
N MET A 8 1.37 -22.38 -9.22
CA MET A 8 1.73 -21.57 -10.40
C MET A 8 2.82 -22.24 -11.24
N SER A 9 3.81 -22.85 -10.59
CA SER A 9 4.89 -23.59 -11.26
C SER A 9 4.38 -24.84 -11.98
N ALA A 10 3.38 -25.51 -11.41
CA ALA A 10 2.74 -26.70 -11.99
C ALA A 10 1.70 -26.35 -13.08
N ASN A 11 1.08 -25.17 -13.02
CA ASN A 11 -0.01 -24.75 -13.92
C ASN A 11 0.34 -23.45 -14.66
N LYS A 12 1.41 -23.50 -15.47
CA LYS A 12 1.96 -22.35 -16.21
C LYS A 12 0.99 -21.85 -17.29
N LYS A 13 0.01 -21.01 -16.91
CA LYS A 13 -0.75 -20.22 -17.87
C LYS A 13 0.18 -19.16 -18.47
N GLU A 14 0.48 -19.26 -19.77
CA GLU A 14 1.53 -18.47 -20.46
C GLU A 14 1.54 -16.99 -20.09
N LYS A 15 0.40 -16.31 -20.17
CA LYS A 15 0.30 -14.87 -19.86
C LYS A 15 0.64 -14.52 -18.42
N ASN A 16 0.19 -15.34 -17.46
CA ASN A 16 0.42 -15.07 -16.04
C ASN A 16 1.85 -15.42 -15.64
N TYR A 17 2.36 -16.57 -16.10
CA TYR A 17 3.73 -16.99 -15.81
C TYR A 17 4.77 -16.06 -16.46
N ALA A 18 4.49 -15.51 -17.65
CA ALA A 18 5.39 -14.53 -18.29
C ALA A 18 5.51 -13.22 -17.48
N ARG A 19 4.44 -12.81 -16.78
CA ARG A 19 4.40 -11.56 -16.01
C ARG A 19 4.86 -11.72 -14.56
N PHE A 20 4.47 -12.81 -13.91
CA PHE A 20 4.65 -13.02 -12.46
C PHE A 20 5.57 -14.21 -12.13
N GLY A 21 6.03 -14.96 -13.13
CA GLY A 21 6.83 -16.16 -12.92
C GLY A 21 6.07 -17.20 -12.10
N ALA A 22 6.75 -17.76 -11.09
CA ALA A 22 6.15 -18.69 -10.14
C ALA A 22 5.32 -18.00 -9.06
N GLU A 23 5.26 -16.67 -9.01
CA GLU A 23 4.52 -15.95 -7.98
C GLU A 23 3.02 -15.92 -8.26
N PHE A 24 2.22 -16.09 -7.22
CA PHE A 24 0.76 -16.00 -7.34
C PHE A 24 0.37 -14.52 -7.54
N PRO A 25 -0.49 -14.20 -8.52
CA PRO A 25 -0.64 -12.83 -9.00
C PRO A 25 -1.42 -11.90 -8.08
N ILE A 26 -2.01 -12.42 -6.99
CA ILE A 26 -2.88 -11.67 -6.08
C ILE A 26 -2.56 -12.05 -4.64
N ARG A 27 -2.48 -11.06 -3.75
CA ARG A 27 -2.41 -11.20 -2.30
C ARG A 27 -3.65 -10.57 -1.68
N PHE A 28 -4.09 -11.14 -0.56
CA PHE A 28 -5.15 -10.61 0.27
C PHE A 28 -4.65 -10.52 1.70
N ASP A 29 -4.80 -9.35 2.33
CA ASP A 29 -4.52 -9.16 3.75
C ASP A 29 -5.77 -8.62 4.44
N LEU A 30 -6.03 -9.13 5.66
CA LEU A 30 -7.08 -8.61 6.53
C LEU A 30 -6.43 -7.76 7.60
N LEU A 31 -6.64 -6.45 7.51
CA LEU A 31 -6.01 -5.45 8.38
C LEU A 31 -7.07 -4.92 9.35
N ASP A 32 -6.79 -5.00 10.64
CA ASP A 32 -7.69 -4.56 11.70
C ASP A 32 -7.04 -3.47 12.53
N THR A 33 -7.59 -2.26 12.46
CA THR A 33 -7.18 -1.11 13.25
C THR A 33 -8.24 -0.69 14.28
N MET A 34 -9.25 -1.53 14.53
CA MET A 34 -10.33 -1.25 15.48
C MET A 34 -9.80 -1.11 16.91
N GLY A 35 -10.02 0.07 17.52
CA GLY A 35 -9.48 0.39 18.85
C GLY A 35 -7.95 0.49 18.90
N GLY A 36 -7.29 0.50 17.74
CA GLY A 36 -5.85 0.64 17.57
C GLY A 36 -5.45 2.02 17.04
N GLY A 37 -4.32 2.06 16.35
CA GLY A 37 -3.81 3.25 15.67
C GLY A 37 -3.85 3.13 14.16
N ASN A 38 -3.42 4.18 13.48
CA ASN A 38 -3.20 4.16 12.04
C ASN A 38 -2.14 3.11 11.67
N LEU A 39 -2.27 2.52 10.47
CA LEU A 39 -1.18 1.75 9.89
C LEU A 39 0.03 2.66 9.58
N SER A 40 1.16 2.05 9.23
CA SER A 40 2.30 2.84 8.74
C SER A 40 1.92 3.54 7.44
N LEU A 41 2.27 4.82 7.34
CA LEU A 41 2.24 5.54 6.08
C LEU A 41 3.21 4.90 5.09
N GLN A 42 2.77 4.68 3.86
CA GLN A 42 3.54 3.89 2.91
C GLN A 42 3.36 4.32 1.45
N VAL A 43 4.35 3.96 0.62
CA VAL A 43 4.27 4.04 -0.84
C VAL A 43 4.88 2.78 -1.47
N HIS A 44 4.20 2.23 -2.47
CA HIS A 44 4.75 1.17 -3.31
C HIS A 44 5.51 1.78 -4.50
N PRO A 45 6.65 1.21 -4.90
CA PRO A 45 7.43 1.75 -6.02
C PRO A 45 6.66 1.71 -7.33
N THR A 46 6.98 2.60 -8.27
CA THR A 46 6.47 2.46 -9.64
C THR A 46 7.11 1.24 -10.33
N THR A 47 6.49 0.76 -11.41
CA THR A 47 7.04 -0.34 -12.23
C THR A 47 8.44 0.02 -12.76
N GLU A 48 8.68 1.28 -13.12
CA GLU A 48 9.99 1.73 -13.59
C GLU A 48 11.04 1.71 -12.48
N TYR A 49 10.70 2.19 -11.27
CA TYR A 49 11.61 2.22 -10.14
C TYR A 49 12.00 0.79 -9.70
N ILE A 50 11.02 -0.10 -9.54
CA ILE A 50 11.30 -1.46 -9.09
C ILE A 50 12.13 -2.25 -10.12
N LYS A 51 11.89 -2.02 -11.42
CA LYS A 51 12.67 -2.65 -12.49
C LYS A 51 14.10 -2.15 -12.52
N SER A 52 14.31 -0.84 -12.41
CA SER A 52 15.65 -0.24 -12.50
C SER A 52 16.52 -0.54 -11.27
N HIS A 53 15.93 -0.58 -10.07
CA HIS A 53 16.69 -0.72 -8.81
C HIS A 53 16.74 -2.16 -8.29
N PHE A 54 15.73 -2.98 -8.57
CA PHE A 54 15.61 -4.34 -8.03
C PHE A 54 15.46 -5.41 -9.11
N GLY A 55 15.43 -5.04 -10.40
CA GLY A 55 15.33 -5.99 -11.52
C GLY A 55 13.98 -6.69 -11.65
N MET A 56 12.94 -6.24 -10.93
CA MET A 56 11.62 -6.89 -10.94
C MET A 56 10.73 -6.34 -12.04
N PRO A 57 9.98 -7.20 -12.77
CA PRO A 57 9.18 -6.78 -13.91
C PRO A 57 7.75 -6.32 -13.54
N TYR A 58 7.40 -6.30 -12.26
CA TYR A 58 6.07 -5.95 -11.74
C TYR A 58 6.19 -5.14 -10.46
N THR A 59 5.11 -4.43 -10.11
CA THR A 59 4.97 -3.72 -8.84
C THR A 59 3.67 -4.09 -8.13
N GLN A 60 3.46 -3.56 -6.93
CA GLN A 60 2.26 -3.69 -6.13
C GLN A 60 1.32 -2.51 -6.41
N ASP A 61 0.27 -2.78 -7.18
CA ASP A 61 -0.97 -2.01 -7.10
C ASP A 61 -1.82 -2.62 -5.98
N GLU A 62 -2.49 -1.76 -5.22
CA GLU A 62 -3.25 -2.12 -4.04
C GLU A 62 -4.68 -1.57 -4.11
N SER A 63 -5.58 -2.17 -3.36
CA SER A 63 -6.91 -1.64 -3.13
C SER A 63 -7.39 -2.00 -1.74
N TYR A 64 -8.17 -1.09 -1.14
CA TYR A 64 -8.84 -1.31 0.13
C TYR A 64 -10.32 -1.50 -0.10
N TYR A 65 -10.84 -2.62 0.38
CA TYR A 65 -12.27 -2.82 0.59
C TYR A 65 -12.57 -2.74 2.08
N ILE A 66 -13.40 -1.78 2.47
CA ILE A 66 -13.71 -1.51 3.88
C ILE A 66 -14.76 -2.50 4.36
N LEU A 67 -14.36 -3.47 5.18
CA LEU A 67 -15.26 -4.47 5.76
C LEU A 67 -16.06 -3.91 6.94
N ASP A 68 -15.46 -3.00 7.72
CA ASP A 68 -16.12 -2.25 8.78
C ASP A 68 -15.35 -0.95 9.05
N CYS A 69 -16.03 0.08 9.56
CA CYS A 69 -15.40 1.35 9.91
C CYS A 69 -16.25 2.09 10.96
N ASP A 70 -15.58 2.63 11.98
CA ASP A 70 -16.19 3.48 13.01
C ASP A 70 -15.45 4.81 13.15
N GLY A 71 -15.86 5.80 12.35
CA GLY A 71 -15.24 7.13 12.35
C GLY A 71 -13.81 7.17 11.80
N GLY A 72 -13.38 6.12 11.09
CA GLY A 72 -12.08 6.02 10.42
C GLY A 72 -12.11 6.47 8.96
N GLY A 73 -11.02 6.18 8.26
CA GLY A 73 -10.78 6.63 6.91
C GLY A 73 -9.47 6.11 6.32
N VAL A 74 -9.13 6.68 5.17
CA VAL A 74 -7.92 6.36 4.41
C VAL A 74 -7.19 7.65 4.09
N TYR A 75 -5.93 7.74 4.51
CA TYR A 75 -4.98 8.71 3.96
C TYR A 75 -4.59 8.26 2.56
N LEU A 76 -4.80 9.10 1.55
CA LEU A 76 -4.58 8.71 0.15
C LEU A 76 -4.15 9.90 -0.73
N GLY A 77 -2.92 9.84 -1.23
CA GLY A 77 -2.36 10.84 -2.13
C GLY A 77 -2.03 12.16 -1.46
N LEU A 78 -1.02 12.84 -2.00
CA LEU A 78 -0.61 14.16 -1.50
C LEU A 78 -1.68 15.21 -1.81
N LYS A 79 -1.80 16.19 -0.92
CA LYS A 79 -2.57 17.42 -1.18
C LYS A 79 -1.93 18.20 -2.33
N GLU A 80 -2.73 18.97 -3.04
CA GLU A 80 -2.22 19.87 -4.08
C GLU A 80 -1.36 20.98 -3.48
N ASN A 81 -0.31 21.38 -4.21
CA ASN A 81 0.56 22.51 -3.87
C ASN A 81 1.29 22.43 -2.51
N ILE A 82 1.55 21.22 -2.01
CA ILE A 82 2.43 21.05 -0.85
C ILE A 82 3.87 21.44 -1.22
N ASN A 83 4.64 21.90 -0.22
CA ASN A 83 6.07 22.09 -0.38
C ASN A 83 6.80 20.74 -0.23
N SER A 84 7.41 20.26 -1.30
CA SER A 84 8.11 18.97 -1.32
C SER A 84 9.33 18.94 -0.40
N ASP A 85 10.08 20.03 -0.31
CA ASP A 85 11.29 20.09 0.51
C ASP A 85 10.91 20.07 2.00
N GLU A 86 9.84 20.78 2.36
CA GLU A 86 9.28 20.74 3.71
C GLU A 86 8.77 19.35 4.08
N PHE A 87 8.03 18.71 3.16
CA PHE A 87 7.54 17.33 3.33
C PHE A 87 8.69 16.34 3.61
N ILE A 88 9.74 16.38 2.79
CA ILE A 88 10.91 15.50 2.95
C ILE A 88 11.61 15.77 4.28
N ASN A 89 11.86 17.04 4.61
CA ASN A 89 12.51 17.41 5.87
C ASN A 89 11.71 16.95 7.10
N ASP A 90 10.37 17.10 7.07
CA ASP A 90 9.52 16.65 8.17
C ASP A 90 9.50 15.12 8.30
N LEU A 91 9.54 14.40 7.18
CA LEU A 91 9.61 12.94 7.13
C LEU A 91 10.95 12.42 7.66
N GLU A 92 12.08 13.04 7.27
CA GLU A 92 13.41 12.71 7.78
C GLU A 92 13.51 12.93 9.29
N ARG A 93 13.05 14.09 9.79
CA ARG A 93 13.02 14.39 11.23
C ARG A 93 12.14 13.39 12.00
N ALA A 94 11.03 12.95 11.40
CA ALA A 94 10.18 11.94 12.03
C ALA A 94 10.86 10.57 12.09
N ASN A 95 11.55 10.16 11.02
CA ASN A 95 12.32 8.93 10.96
C ASN A 95 13.50 8.91 11.96
N GLU A 96 14.11 10.06 12.22
CA GLU A 96 15.14 10.22 13.26
C GLU A 96 14.57 10.20 14.70
N GLY A 97 13.25 10.21 14.86
CA GLY A 97 12.58 10.26 16.16
C GLY A 97 12.55 11.66 16.79
N ASN A 98 12.87 12.70 16.02
CA ASN A 98 12.89 14.08 16.51
C ASN A 98 11.48 14.70 16.62
N GLN A 99 10.49 14.15 15.92
CA GLN A 99 9.07 14.56 15.97
C GLN A 99 8.14 13.45 15.46
N SER A 100 6.83 13.59 15.66
CA SER A 100 5.83 12.82 14.91
C SER A 100 5.62 13.42 13.52
N PHE A 101 5.35 12.59 12.52
CA PHE A 101 4.97 13.06 11.19
C PHE A 101 3.49 13.49 11.15
N ASP A 102 3.23 14.74 10.76
CA ASP A 102 1.87 15.27 10.60
C ASP A 102 1.33 14.92 9.20
N ALA A 103 0.64 13.77 9.10
CA ALA A 103 0.06 13.32 7.84
C ALA A 103 -1.06 14.25 7.35
N ASP A 104 -1.83 14.87 8.26
CA ASP A 104 -2.94 15.77 7.91
C ASP A 104 -2.43 17.04 7.22
N LYS A 105 -1.19 17.47 7.48
CA LYS A 105 -0.57 18.60 6.78
C LYS A 105 -0.39 18.32 5.29
N TYR A 106 -0.09 17.08 4.89
CA TYR A 106 0.42 16.77 3.55
C TYR A 106 -0.46 15.85 2.71
N ILE A 107 -1.32 15.05 3.33
CA ILE A 107 -1.99 13.92 2.68
C ILE A 107 -3.50 14.11 2.75
N ASN A 108 -4.20 13.79 1.67
CA ASN A 108 -5.66 13.84 1.70
C ASN A 108 -6.19 12.76 2.62
N PHE A 109 -7.20 13.10 3.43
CA PHE A 109 -7.90 12.15 4.28
C PHE A 109 -9.33 11.96 3.76
N PHE A 110 -9.68 10.71 3.46
CA PHE A 110 -11.01 10.34 3.01
C PHE A 110 -11.69 9.54 4.11
N LEU A 111 -12.83 10.04 4.59
CA LEU A 111 -13.69 9.27 5.49
C LEU A 111 -14.14 7.99 4.78
N ALA A 112 -14.08 6.88 5.49
CA ALA A 112 -14.47 5.57 4.98
C ALA A 112 -15.79 5.13 5.60
N TYR A 113 -16.61 4.49 4.79
CA TYR A 113 -17.81 3.78 5.22
C TYR A 113 -17.71 2.32 4.86
N LYS A 114 -18.48 1.50 5.58
CA LYS A 114 -18.58 0.07 5.30
C LYS A 114 -18.95 -0.16 3.83
N HIS A 115 -18.19 -1.02 3.18
CA HIS A 115 -18.25 -1.38 1.76
C HIS A 115 -17.72 -0.34 0.78
N ASP A 116 -17.09 0.73 1.25
CA ASP A 116 -16.31 1.61 0.37
C ASP A 116 -15.11 0.87 -0.22
N HIS A 117 -14.68 1.36 -1.37
CA HIS A 117 -13.56 0.81 -2.10
C HIS A 117 -12.61 1.91 -2.55
N PHE A 118 -11.34 1.78 -2.19
CA PHE A 118 -10.28 2.71 -2.55
C PHE A 118 -9.29 2.01 -3.48
N LEU A 119 -9.03 2.59 -4.65
CA LEU A 119 -7.97 2.15 -5.54
C LEU A 119 -6.68 2.88 -5.18
N ILE A 120 -5.58 2.14 -5.05
CA ILE A 120 -4.28 2.65 -4.64
C ILE A 120 -3.24 2.23 -5.70
N PRO A 121 -3.08 3.02 -6.78
CA PRO A 121 -2.07 2.75 -7.78
C PRO A 121 -0.66 2.87 -7.20
N ALA A 122 0.28 2.07 -7.72
CA ALA A 122 1.69 2.17 -7.34
C ALA A 122 2.23 3.61 -7.49
N GLY A 123 3.04 4.05 -6.51
CA GLY A 123 3.54 5.43 -6.41
C GLY A 123 2.64 6.38 -5.61
N THR A 124 1.47 5.92 -5.14
CA THR A 124 0.57 6.72 -4.31
C THR A 124 0.90 6.52 -2.84
N ILE A 125 1.12 7.61 -2.10
CA ILE A 125 1.27 7.56 -0.64
C ILE A 125 -0.07 7.28 0.02
N HIS A 126 -0.13 6.35 0.97
CA HIS A 126 -1.39 5.95 1.59
C HIS A 126 -1.23 5.29 2.96
N CYS A 127 -2.32 5.23 3.72
CA CYS A 127 -2.45 4.47 4.97
C CYS A 127 -3.93 4.35 5.39
N SER A 128 -4.33 3.19 5.92
CA SER A 128 -5.60 3.06 6.65
C SER A 128 -5.48 3.67 8.05
N SER A 129 -6.42 4.54 8.43
CA SER A 129 -6.45 5.08 9.79
C SER A 129 -6.89 4.04 10.82
N ALA A 130 -6.88 4.45 12.08
CA ALA A 130 -7.57 3.76 13.17
C ALA A 130 -9.06 3.53 12.84
N ASN A 131 -9.64 2.53 13.51
CA ASN A 131 -11.06 2.18 13.46
C ASN A 131 -11.58 1.73 12.08
N CYS A 132 -10.75 1.00 11.33
CA CYS A 132 -11.12 0.35 10.07
C CYS A 132 -10.79 -1.14 10.12
N VAL A 133 -11.66 -1.96 9.53
CA VAL A 133 -11.32 -3.34 9.12
C VAL A 133 -11.24 -3.32 7.60
N VAL A 134 -10.07 -3.62 7.07
CA VAL A 134 -9.76 -3.51 5.64
C VAL A 134 -9.42 -4.88 5.07
N LEU A 135 -10.08 -5.25 3.99
CA LEU A 135 -9.58 -6.27 3.08
C LEU A 135 -8.69 -5.58 2.05
N GLU A 136 -7.38 -5.71 2.22
CA GLU A 136 -6.39 -5.29 1.24
C GLU A 136 -6.32 -6.33 0.12
N VAL A 137 -6.43 -5.89 -1.13
CA VAL A 137 -6.21 -6.73 -2.31
C VAL A 137 -5.08 -6.13 -3.13
N SER A 138 -4.00 -6.87 -3.26
CA SER A 138 -2.73 -6.39 -3.82
C SER A 138 -2.23 -7.28 -4.95
N ALA A 139 -1.57 -6.69 -5.93
CA ALA A 139 -0.91 -7.45 -6.99
C ALA A 139 0.41 -8.06 -6.46
N THR A 140 0.53 -9.38 -6.59
CA THR A 140 1.75 -10.18 -6.29
C THR A 140 2.15 -10.26 -4.80
N PRO A 141 3.02 -11.20 -4.40
CA PRO A 141 3.32 -11.45 -2.99
C PRO A 141 4.46 -10.58 -2.42
N TYR A 142 5.04 -9.65 -3.19
CA TYR A 142 6.24 -8.94 -2.75
C TYR A 142 5.93 -7.69 -1.91
N ILE A 143 6.75 -7.49 -0.88
CA ILE A 143 6.55 -6.53 0.22
C ILE A 143 7.52 -5.35 0.08
N PHE A 144 7.56 -4.70 -1.09
CA PHE A 144 8.30 -3.43 -1.20
C PHE A 144 7.38 -2.30 -0.75
N THR A 145 7.46 -2.07 0.55
CA THR A 145 6.80 -0.97 1.22
C THR A 145 7.87 -0.03 1.73
N PHE A 146 7.90 1.18 1.18
CA PHE A 146 8.69 2.26 1.77
C PHE A 146 7.82 2.94 2.83
N LYS A 147 8.30 2.94 4.07
CA LYS A 147 7.67 3.53 5.24
C LYS A 147 8.49 4.71 5.72
#